data_AF-A0AAX2STA1-F1
#
_entry.id   AF-A0AAX2STA1-F1
#
_cell.length_a   1.000
_cell.length_b   1.000
_cell.length_c   1.000
_cell.angle_alpha   90.00
_cell.angle_beta   90.00
_cell.angle_gamma   90.00
#
_symmetry.space_group_name_H-M   'P 1'
#
loop_
_entity.id
_entity.type
_entity.pdbx_description
1 polymer ?
#
loop_
_entity_poly.entity_id
_entity_poly.type
_entity_poly.pdbx_seq_one_letter_code
_entity_poly.pdbx_strand_id
1 'polypeptide(L)'
;MNKKIGFLMVTGMGLLLAGCGNQANNKAANSSSASSSSLLVAKSNVKVNSDNMSPQEAVSLISTYCGLRYGGNWAAMAKEAQKEGLQVNLYPSSKYQLSDGGQGVAYDVTAGGKSQGLVYTVNNDDVNIYQNVKENQKSTKLATISKSEMANYVNQEGQGKLVNDLAAKAQVVDKRSGDNNSSASTSNSDNDHKYGRIGTIDVPSEMQGTWYSADNDSDSTMTFGPHSYTYSYDDDSGTTQLYKQDPQFGEDEDNYTNEDVQNATKNWGKVSYLNIDGERWLNVRGWTQSAGDGDSYAVKTETVDGKQVKVLVVGGGAGNWVEGVYYQSKDMAQQNADKKFDDLNYQ
;
A
#
# COMPACT_ATOMS: atom_id res chain seq x y z
N MET A 1 -15.77 -2.40 -75.80
CA MET A 1 -16.90 -1.56 -76.27
C MET A 1 -17.29 -0.65 -75.11
N ASN A 2 -17.06 0.66 -75.24
CA ASN A 2 -18.04 1.69 -75.63
C ASN A 2 -19.15 1.91 -74.59
N LYS A 3 -19.56 3.12 -74.18
CA LYS A 3 -19.07 4.51 -74.16
C LYS A 3 -20.30 5.35 -73.73
N LYS A 4 -20.11 6.62 -73.29
CA LYS A 4 -21.10 7.73 -73.25
C LYS A 4 -22.16 7.65 -72.12
N ILE A 5 -22.72 8.76 -71.59
CA ILE A 5 -22.62 10.24 -71.80
C ILE A 5 -23.02 10.87 -70.43
N GLY A 6 -22.71 12.12 -70.00
CA GLY A 6 -22.02 13.32 -70.50
C GLY A 6 -22.03 14.34 -69.32
N PHE A 7 -21.92 15.66 -69.42
CA PHE A 7 -21.20 16.64 -70.25
C PHE A 7 -21.60 18.05 -69.68
N LEU A 8 -20.82 19.11 -69.98
CA LEU A 8 -21.04 20.54 -69.71
C LEU A 8 -20.66 21.17 -68.33
N MET A 9 -19.68 22.08 -68.42
CA MET A 9 -19.40 23.21 -67.52
C MET A 9 -20.48 24.33 -67.72
N VAL A 10 -20.44 25.57 -67.20
CA VAL A 10 -19.37 26.62 -67.14
C VAL A 10 -19.79 27.76 -66.17
N THR A 11 -18.89 28.69 -65.78
CA THR A 11 -19.32 30.13 -65.71
C THR A 11 -18.74 31.13 -64.69
N GLY A 12 -17.60 30.89 -64.01
CA GLY A 12 -16.67 31.98 -63.60
C GLY A 12 -17.12 33.03 -62.54
N MET A 13 -16.41 34.15 -62.30
CA MET A 13 -14.96 34.44 -62.39
C MET A 13 -14.60 35.78 -61.67
N GLY A 14 -13.45 35.84 -60.96
CA GLY A 14 -12.79 37.09 -60.51
C GLY A 14 -13.25 37.68 -59.15
N LEU A 15 -12.54 38.55 -58.43
CA LEU A 15 -11.20 39.21 -58.47
C LEU A 15 -11.05 39.94 -57.09
N LEU A 16 -9.89 40.26 -56.47
CA LEU A 16 -8.49 39.77 -56.43
C LEU A 16 -7.78 40.47 -55.22
N LEU A 17 -6.58 40.00 -54.78
CA LEU A 17 -5.61 40.69 -53.85
C LEU A 17 -6.05 40.87 -52.37
N ALA A 18 -5.19 40.95 -51.34
CA ALA A 18 -3.81 40.51 -51.05
C ALA A 18 -3.61 40.66 -49.50
N GLY A 19 -2.71 39.97 -48.79
CA GLY A 19 -1.75 38.92 -49.14
C GLY A 19 -0.93 38.46 -47.90
N CYS A 20 0.03 37.54 -48.13
CA CYS A 20 1.19 37.20 -47.27
C CYS A 20 0.95 36.76 -45.80
N GLY A 21 1.33 35.54 -45.39
CA GLY A 21 1.92 34.43 -46.16
C GLY A 21 2.37 33.23 -45.30
N ASN A 22 2.68 32.13 -45.99
CA ASN A 22 3.54 30.97 -45.64
C ASN A 22 3.51 30.33 -44.22
N GLN A 23 3.59 29.00 -44.07
CA GLN A 23 3.44 27.87 -45.01
C GLN A 23 3.20 26.60 -44.17
N ALA A 24 2.55 25.59 -44.74
CA ALA A 24 2.09 24.41 -44.02
C ALA A 24 3.19 23.55 -43.39
N ASN A 25 2.84 22.84 -42.30
CA ASN A 25 3.31 21.47 -42.14
C ASN A 25 2.24 20.61 -41.43
N ASN A 26 1.71 19.61 -42.14
CA ASN A 26 0.77 18.64 -41.59
C ASN A 26 1.52 17.61 -40.74
N LYS A 27 1.19 17.48 -39.45
CA LYS A 27 1.41 16.25 -38.68
C LYS A 27 0.24 16.03 -37.72
N ALA A 28 -0.14 14.76 -37.57
CA ALA A 28 -1.29 14.35 -36.78
C ALA A 28 -1.18 14.84 -35.32
N ALA A 29 -2.31 15.25 -34.75
CA ALA A 29 -2.42 15.67 -33.36
C ALA A 29 -2.31 14.45 -32.42
N ASN A 30 -1.08 14.02 -32.17
CA ASN A 30 -0.79 13.06 -31.11
C ASN A 30 -0.85 13.82 -29.77
N SER A 31 -1.96 13.70 -29.03
CA SER A 31 -2.23 14.47 -27.83
C SER A 31 -1.42 13.99 -26.63
N SER A 32 -0.16 14.43 -26.55
CA SER A 32 0.72 14.29 -25.39
C SER A 32 1.03 15.67 -24.80
N SER A 33 0.09 16.25 -24.06
CA SER A 33 0.24 17.53 -23.37
C SER A 33 0.99 17.37 -22.04
N ALA A 34 2.31 17.15 -22.13
CA ALA A 34 3.21 17.16 -20.99
C ALA A 34 4.17 18.37 -21.09
N SER A 35 3.79 19.51 -20.49
CA SER A 35 4.73 20.55 -20.03
C SER A 35 4.03 21.79 -19.44
N SER A 36 3.98 21.88 -18.11
CA SER A 36 4.13 23.16 -17.38
C SER A 36 4.28 22.88 -15.88
N SER A 37 5.52 22.68 -15.42
CA SER A 37 5.86 22.62 -14.00
C SER A 37 5.77 24.03 -13.38
N SER A 38 4.55 24.55 -13.27
CA SER A 38 4.29 25.73 -12.46
C SER A 38 4.52 25.36 -11.00
N LEU A 39 5.40 26.08 -10.31
CA LEU A 39 5.61 25.91 -8.87
C LEU A 39 4.26 26.00 -8.13
N LEU A 40 4.09 25.17 -7.12
CA LEU A 40 2.88 25.16 -6.30
C LEU A 40 2.93 26.30 -5.27
N VAL A 41 4.13 26.62 -4.76
CA VAL A 41 4.44 27.77 -3.89
C VAL A 41 5.80 28.38 -4.27
N ALA A 42 6.16 29.53 -3.67
CA ALA A 42 7.49 30.13 -3.85
C ALA A 42 8.63 29.16 -3.48
N LYS A 43 9.77 29.24 -4.19
CA LYS A 43 10.92 28.35 -3.92
C LYS A 43 11.47 28.54 -2.51
N SER A 44 11.94 27.43 -1.95
CA SER A 44 12.51 27.32 -0.61
C SER A 44 13.81 26.51 -0.63
N ASN A 45 14.70 26.78 0.33
CA ASN A 45 15.94 25.99 0.50
C ASN A 45 15.74 24.74 1.37
N VAL A 46 14.53 24.54 1.93
CA VAL A 46 14.17 23.35 2.71
C VAL A 46 14.24 22.11 1.81
N LYS A 47 14.84 21.05 2.34
CA LYS A 47 14.97 19.75 1.67
C LYS A 47 14.25 18.68 2.47
N VAL A 48 13.78 17.65 1.77
CA VAL A 48 13.16 16.45 2.34
C VAL A 48 13.99 15.21 1.98
N ASN A 49 13.99 14.21 2.86
CA ASN A 49 14.56 12.89 2.61
C ASN A 49 13.44 11.85 2.52
N SER A 50 13.59 10.83 1.68
CA SER A 50 12.66 9.70 1.55
C SER A 50 12.77 8.67 2.67
N ASP A 51 13.90 8.64 3.38
CA ASP A 51 14.20 7.61 4.38
C ASP A 51 13.39 7.85 5.66
N ASN A 52 12.80 6.78 6.20
CA ASN A 52 12.07 6.77 7.48
C ASN A 52 10.97 7.85 7.62
N MET A 53 10.35 8.25 6.50
CA MET A 53 9.20 9.18 6.50
C MET A 53 8.01 8.63 7.29
N SER A 54 7.40 9.49 8.10
CA SER A 54 6.05 9.24 8.64
C SER A 54 5.01 9.09 7.51
N PRO A 55 3.83 8.49 7.77
CA PRO A 55 2.76 8.41 6.79
C PRO A 55 2.37 9.77 6.21
N GLN A 56 2.33 10.82 7.05
CA GLN A 56 2.01 12.20 6.69
C GLN A 56 3.06 12.82 5.76
N GLU A 57 4.34 12.58 6.01
CA GLU A 57 5.43 13.03 5.15
C GLU A 57 5.42 12.30 3.80
N ALA A 58 5.19 10.99 3.81
CA ALA A 58 5.12 10.18 2.59
C ALA A 58 3.95 10.61 1.69
N VAL A 59 2.72 10.74 2.22
CA VAL A 59 1.57 11.18 1.42
C VAL A 59 1.74 12.62 0.91
N SER A 60 2.39 13.47 1.69
CA SER A 60 2.68 14.86 1.33
C SER A 60 3.73 14.96 0.22
N LEU A 61 4.80 14.15 0.29
CA LEU A 61 5.82 14.05 -0.76
C LEU A 61 5.20 13.63 -2.08
N ILE A 62 4.43 12.53 -2.07
CA ILE A 62 3.78 11.99 -3.27
C ILE A 62 2.82 13.03 -3.88
N SER A 63 1.99 13.65 -3.04
CA SER A 63 1.03 14.69 -3.48
C SER A 63 1.73 15.92 -4.10
N THR A 64 2.82 16.38 -3.47
CA THR A 64 3.63 17.51 -3.96
C THR A 64 4.34 17.17 -5.27
N TYR A 65 4.96 15.98 -5.35
CA TYR A 65 5.59 15.48 -6.57
C TYR A 65 4.60 15.43 -7.72
N CYS A 66 3.44 14.79 -7.52
CA CYS A 66 2.41 14.67 -8.55
C CYS A 66 1.89 16.03 -9.03
N GLY A 67 1.68 16.97 -8.10
CA GLY A 67 1.25 18.34 -8.44
C GLY A 67 2.27 19.09 -9.30
N LEU A 68 3.57 18.95 -9.01
CA LEU A 68 4.65 19.57 -9.79
C LEU A 68 4.92 18.88 -11.12
N ARG A 69 4.77 17.54 -11.18
CA ARG A 69 5.12 16.73 -12.34
C ARG A 69 4.02 16.69 -13.40
N TYR A 70 2.76 16.52 -12.99
CA TYR A 70 1.63 16.29 -13.89
C TYR A 70 0.73 17.51 -14.06
N GLY A 71 0.83 18.52 -13.17
CA GLY A 71 0.01 19.72 -13.26
C GLY A 71 -1.49 19.41 -13.09
N GLY A 72 -2.34 20.15 -13.81
CA GLY A 72 -3.78 19.85 -13.92
C GLY A 72 -4.48 19.63 -12.58
N ASN A 73 -5.25 18.54 -12.50
CA ASN A 73 -5.99 18.16 -11.29
C ASN A 73 -5.07 17.90 -10.08
N TRP A 74 -3.87 17.33 -10.28
CA TRP A 74 -2.90 17.14 -9.20
C TRP A 74 -2.39 18.47 -8.63
N ALA A 75 -2.13 19.46 -9.48
CA ALA A 75 -1.75 20.81 -9.04
C ALA A 75 -2.91 21.59 -8.42
N ALA A 76 -4.15 21.36 -8.86
CA ALA A 76 -5.34 21.93 -8.25
C ALA A 76 -5.55 21.37 -6.84
N MET A 77 -5.58 20.05 -6.69
CA MET A 77 -5.67 19.35 -5.41
C MET A 77 -4.57 19.79 -4.44
N ALA A 78 -3.29 19.83 -4.87
CA ALA A 78 -2.19 20.25 -4.01
C ALA A 78 -2.24 21.75 -3.58
N LYS A 79 -2.98 22.60 -4.31
CA LYS A 79 -3.26 23.99 -3.93
C LYS A 79 -4.49 24.12 -3.03
N GLU A 80 -5.45 23.22 -3.15
CA GLU A 80 -6.64 23.13 -2.30
C GLU A 80 -6.29 22.53 -0.92
N ALA A 81 -5.46 21.47 -0.90
CA ALA A 81 -4.96 20.81 0.31
C ALA A 81 -4.14 21.75 1.23
N GLN A 82 -3.51 22.79 0.70
CA GLN A 82 -2.86 23.83 1.52
C GLN A 82 -3.84 24.65 2.37
N LYS A 83 -5.11 24.75 1.92
CA LYS A 83 -6.19 25.50 2.58
C LYS A 83 -7.03 24.59 3.46
N GLU A 84 -7.55 23.52 2.86
CA GLU A 84 -8.54 22.61 3.47
C GLU A 84 -7.92 21.43 4.24
N GLY A 85 -6.58 21.26 4.15
CA GLY A 85 -5.87 20.09 4.64
C GLY A 85 -5.76 18.99 3.57
N LEU A 86 -4.59 18.33 3.53
CA LEU A 86 -4.37 17.12 2.75
C LEU A 86 -5.01 15.94 3.47
N GLN A 87 -5.87 15.17 2.79
CA GLN A 87 -6.40 13.93 3.34
C GLN A 87 -6.26 12.81 2.32
N VAL A 88 -5.72 11.67 2.74
CA VAL A 88 -5.57 10.48 1.91
C VAL A 88 -6.39 9.33 2.50
N ASN A 89 -7.37 8.86 1.74
CA ASN A 89 -8.26 7.77 2.15
C ASN A 89 -7.72 6.44 1.60
N LEU A 90 -7.42 5.49 2.47
CA LEU A 90 -6.90 4.17 2.08
C LEU A 90 -8.07 3.22 1.82
N TYR A 91 -8.16 2.70 0.61
CA TYR A 91 -9.14 1.69 0.22
C TYR A 91 -8.43 0.42 -0.25
N PRO A 92 -9.12 -0.74 -0.29
CA PRO A 92 -8.59 -1.91 -0.97
C PRO A 92 -8.42 -1.54 -2.45
N SER A 93 -7.30 -1.90 -3.08
CA SER A 93 -7.06 -1.58 -4.50
C SER A 93 -8.18 -2.08 -5.42
N SER A 94 -8.79 -3.22 -5.07
CA SER A 94 -9.98 -3.80 -5.71
C SER A 94 -11.24 -2.93 -5.73
N LYS A 95 -11.33 -1.85 -4.93
CA LYS A 95 -12.39 -0.84 -5.03
C LYS A 95 -12.36 -0.12 -6.38
N TYR A 96 -11.18 -0.02 -7.00
CA TYR A 96 -10.97 0.77 -8.21
C TYR A 96 -10.54 -0.10 -9.39
N GLN A 97 -11.03 0.24 -10.59
CA GLN A 97 -10.57 -0.40 -11.84
C GLN A 97 -9.24 0.22 -12.28
N LEU A 98 -8.17 -0.03 -11.51
CA LEU A 98 -6.84 0.49 -11.83
C LEU A 98 -6.32 -0.15 -13.13
N SER A 99 -5.57 0.61 -13.93
CA SER A 99 -5.30 0.23 -15.33
C SER A 99 -4.51 -1.08 -15.52
N ASP A 100 -3.75 -1.45 -14.49
CA ASP A 100 -2.93 -2.64 -14.33
C ASP A 100 -3.41 -3.52 -13.16
N GLY A 101 -4.65 -3.31 -12.69
CA GLY A 101 -5.25 -3.97 -11.51
C GLY A 101 -4.87 -3.33 -10.17
N GLY A 102 -3.69 -2.71 -10.07
CA GLY A 102 -3.13 -2.24 -8.81
C GLY A 102 -2.78 -3.39 -7.85
N GLN A 103 -2.14 -3.06 -6.72
CA GLN A 103 -1.76 -4.03 -5.70
C GLN A 103 -1.97 -3.42 -4.30
N GLY A 104 -2.38 -4.28 -3.35
CA GLY A 104 -2.56 -3.90 -1.95
C GLY A 104 -3.55 -2.75 -1.75
N VAL A 105 -3.03 -1.58 -1.38
CA VAL A 105 -3.80 -0.41 -0.93
C VAL A 105 -3.83 0.68 -1.99
N ALA A 106 -5.02 1.20 -2.26
CA ALA A 106 -5.22 2.41 -3.04
C ALA A 106 -5.38 3.63 -2.13
N TYR A 107 -4.49 4.60 -2.32
CA TYR A 107 -4.42 5.86 -1.59
C TYR A 107 -5.13 6.94 -2.41
N ASP A 108 -6.38 7.24 -2.07
CA ASP A 108 -7.23 8.23 -2.74
C ASP A 108 -6.96 9.63 -2.15
N VAL A 109 -6.38 10.50 -2.97
CA VAL A 109 -5.80 11.79 -2.54
C VAL A 109 -6.83 12.90 -2.68
N THR A 110 -7.10 13.58 -1.57
CA THR A 110 -8.19 14.54 -1.42
C THR A 110 -7.74 15.83 -0.73
N ALA A 111 -8.45 16.91 -0.99
CA ALA A 111 -8.44 18.10 -0.15
C ALA A 111 -9.78 18.16 0.59
N GLY A 112 -9.75 18.30 1.92
CA GLY A 112 -10.97 18.31 2.76
C GLY A 112 -11.86 17.06 2.59
N GLY A 113 -11.28 15.89 2.31
CA GLY A 113 -11.96 14.59 2.23
C GLY A 113 -12.70 14.28 0.92
N LYS A 114 -12.73 15.18 -0.07
CA LYS A 114 -13.43 14.95 -1.36
C LYS A 114 -12.51 14.33 -2.41
N SER A 115 -12.84 13.11 -2.87
CA SER A 115 -12.10 12.46 -3.96
C SER A 115 -12.20 13.24 -5.28
N GLN A 116 -11.05 13.37 -5.96
CA GLN A 116 -10.94 13.97 -7.29
C GLN A 116 -10.52 12.93 -8.35
N GLY A 117 -10.58 11.63 -8.02
CA GLY A 117 -10.12 10.55 -8.90
C GLY A 117 -8.61 10.50 -9.08
N LEU A 118 -7.87 10.96 -8.07
CA LEU A 118 -6.40 10.99 -8.00
C LEU A 118 -5.96 9.94 -6.99
N VAL A 119 -5.32 8.88 -7.46
CA VAL A 119 -5.03 7.70 -6.64
C VAL A 119 -3.59 7.26 -6.88
N TYR A 120 -2.94 6.72 -5.86
CA TYR A 120 -1.72 5.93 -6.05
C TYR A 120 -1.81 4.59 -5.30
N THR A 121 -0.93 3.65 -5.64
CA THR A 121 -0.67 2.44 -4.85
C THR A 121 0.83 2.37 -4.56
N VAL A 122 1.21 1.84 -3.40
CA VAL A 122 2.62 1.65 -3.02
C VAL A 122 2.95 0.16 -3.04
N ASN A 123 4.09 -0.21 -3.63
CA ASN A 123 4.67 -1.54 -3.56
C ASN A 123 6.16 -1.37 -3.20
N ASN A 124 6.53 -1.76 -1.98
CA ASN A 124 7.84 -1.46 -1.39
C ASN A 124 8.15 0.06 -1.46
N ASP A 125 9.21 0.47 -2.18
CA ASP A 125 9.54 1.88 -2.40
C ASP A 125 8.92 2.50 -3.66
N ASP A 126 8.33 1.69 -4.54
CA ASP A 126 7.75 2.12 -5.80
C ASP A 126 6.30 2.59 -5.64
N VAL A 127 5.99 3.74 -6.23
CA VAL A 127 4.65 4.34 -6.22
C VAL A 127 4.07 4.33 -7.63
N ASN A 128 2.99 3.57 -7.84
CA ASN A 128 2.21 3.61 -9.07
C ASN A 128 1.17 4.73 -8.97
N ILE A 129 1.21 5.68 -9.90
CA ILE A 129 0.38 6.90 -9.84
C ILE A 129 -0.71 6.82 -10.90
N TYR A 130 -1.95 7.09 -10.52
CA TYR A 130 -3.12 7.04 -11.40
C TYR A 130 -3.91 8.35 -11.36
N GLN A 131 -4.62 8.63 -12.45
CA GLN A 131 -5.60 9.70 -12.54
C GLN A 131 -6.87 9.20 -13.24
N ASN A 132 -7.92 10.03 -13.20
CA ASN A 132 -9.25 9.73 -13.73
C ASN A 132 -9.88 8.46 -13.12
N VAL A 133 -9.54 8.13 -11.88
CA VAL A 133 -10.15 7.02 -11.16
C VAL A 133 -11.61 7.36 -10.88
N LYS A 134 -12.52 6.53 -11.40
CA LYS A 134 -13.97 6.68 -11.22
C LYS A 134 -14.58 5.30 -11.07
N GLU A 135 -15.74 5.25 -10.43
CA GLU A 135 -16.51 4.02 -10.32
C GLU A 135 -16.84 3.49 -11.73
N ASN A 136 -16.67 2.19 -11.93
CA ASN A 136 -16.94 1.50 -13.19
C ASN A 136 -16.20 2.04 -14.45
N GLN A 137 -15.07 2.75 -14.26
CA GLN A 137 -14.21 3.20 -15.36
C GLN A 137 -12.74 2.88 -15.10
N LYS A 138 -12.07 2.33 -16.12
CA LYS A 138 -10.64 2.01 -16.07
C LYS A 138 -9.81 3.30 -15.92
N SER A 139 -8.94 3.35 -14.90
CA SER A 139 -8.09 4.52 -14.65
C SER A 139 -7.00 4.72 -15.71
N THR A 140 -6.26 5.82 -15.61
CA THR A 140 -5.03 6.05 -16.39
C THR A 140 -3.83 6.04 -15.44
N LYS A 141 -2.93 5.04 -15.55
CA LYS A 141 -1.60 5.09 -14.91
C LYS A 141 -0.72 6.13 -15.60
N LEU A 142 -0.07 6.96 -14.80
CA LEU A 142 0.83 8.03 -15.22
C LEU A 142 2.30 7.58 -15.19
N ALA A 143 2.71 6.91 -14.12
CA ALA A 143 4.06 6.36 -13.95
C ALA A 143 4.11 5.31 -12.83
N THR A 144 5.24 4.63 -12.75
CA THR A 144 5.80 4.05 -11.52
C THR A 144 7.09 4.82 -11.23
N ILE A 145 7.32 5.22 -9.97
CA ILE A 145 8.53 5.95 -9.56
C ILE A 145 8.78 5.77 -8.06
N SER A 146 10.05 5.74 -7.65
CA SER A 146 10.42 5.57 -6.25
C SER A 146 10.25 6.85 -5.41
N LYS A 147 10.02 6.70 -4.10
CA LYS A 147 9.97 7.85 -3.15
C LYS A 147 11.26 8.69 -3.16
N SER A 148 12.43 8.08 -3.36
CA SER A 148 13.72 8.80 -3.37
C SER A 148 13.87 9.68 -4.63
N GLU A 149 13.43 9.20 -5.79
CA GLU A 149 13.35 10.02 -7.00
C GLU A 149 12.34 11.17 -6.86
N MET A 150 11.19 10.94 -6.21
CA MET A 150 10.25 12.02 -5.89
C MET A 150 10.89 13.09 -4.99
N ALA A 151 11.55 12.68 -3.92
CA ALA A 151 12.24 13.59 -2.99
C ALA A 151 13.31 14.41 -3.72
N ASN A 152 14.10 13.77 -4.58
CA ASN A 152 15.08 14.44 -5.44
C ASN A 152 14.44 15.48 -6.36
N TYR A 153 13.33 15.15 -7.04
CA TYR A 153 12.61 16.08 -7.92
C TYR A 153 12.03 17.29 -7.15
N VAL A 154 11.34 17.05 -6.03
CA VAL A 154 10.80 18.10 -5.15
C VAL A 154 11.90 19.00 -4.60
N ASN A 155 13.04 18.42 -4.24
CA ASN A 155 14.22 19.14 -3.77
C ASN A 155 14.86 20.01 -4.87
N GLN A 156 14.90 19.54 -6.12
CA GLN A 156 15.39 20.30 -7.28
C GLN A 156 14.46 21.49 -7.61
N GLU A 157 13.14 21.30 -7.52
CA GLU A 157 12.18 22.39 -7.69
C GLU A 157 12.13 23.37 -6.51
N GLY A 158 12.76 23.04 -5.38
CA GLY A 158 12.81 23.89 -4.19
C GLY A 158 11.48 23.91 -3.43
N GLN A 159 10.74 22.80 -3.46
CA GLN A 159 9.39 22.70 -2.89
C GLN A 159 9.35 21.87 -1.60
N GLY A 160 10.51 21.56 -0.98
CA GLY A 160 10.58 20.82 0.29
C GLY A 160 9.80 21.46 1.44
N LYS A 161 9.71 22.81 1.49
CA LYS A 161 8.85 23.48 2.49
C LYS A 161 7.38 23.12 2.31
N LEU A 162 6.89 22.98 1.07
CA LEU A 162 5.49 22.61 0.81
C LEU A 162 5.18 21.20 1.32
N VAL A 163 6.13 20.27 1.18
CA VAL A 163 5.98 18.92 1.74
C VAL A 163 5.80 18.99 3.25
N ASN A 164 6.65 19.75 3.96
CA ASN A 164 6.55 19.89 5.42
C ASN A 164 5.26 20.62 5.83
N ASP A 165 4.87 21.68 5.13
CA ASP A 165 3.65 22.46 5.39
C ASP A 165 2.37 21.64 5.22
N LEU A 166 2.33 20.77 4.20
CA LEU A 166 1.21 19.85 3.96
C LEU A 166 1.23 18.67 4.95
N ALA A 167 2.40 18.09 5.24
CA ALA A 167 2.54 16.98 6.18
C ALA A 167 2.07 17.34 7.59
N ALA A 168 2.37 18.56 8.06
CA ALA A 168 1.94 19.07 9.36
C ALA A 168 0.41 19.17 9.56
N LYS A 169 -0.38 19.00 8.47
CA LYS A 169 -1.84 18.97 8.49
C LYS A 169 -2.43 17.74 7.77
N ALA A 170 -1.59 16.78 7.38
CA ALA A 170 -2.03 15.66 6.57
C ALA A 170 -2.78 14.63 7.41
N GLN A 171 -3.93 14.18 6.92
CA GLN A 171 -4.70 13.09 7.51
C GLN A 171 -4.58 11.84 6.63
N VAL A 172 -4.28 10.70 7.24
CA VAL A 172 -4.27 9.40 6.57
C VAL A 172 -5.38 8.57 7.20
N VAL A 173 -6.44 8.31 6.44
CA VAL A 173 -7.69 7.74 6.95
C VAL A 173 -7.89 6.36 6.35
N ASP A 174 -7.86 5.32 7.18
CA ASP A 174 -8.13 3.96 6.72
C ASP A 174 -9.62 3.74 6.50
N LYS A 175 -9.97 3.28 5.29
CA LYS A 175 -11.30 2.95 4.80
C LYS A 175 -11.33 1.54 4.19
N ARG A 176 -10.36 0.68 4.53
CA ARG A 176 -10.29 -0.72 4.06
C ARG A 176 -11.29 -1.64 4.74
N SER A 177 -11.67 -1.33 5.98
CA SER A 177 -12.82 -1.93 6.65
C SER A 177 -14.09 -1.20 6.24
N GLY A 178 -15.13 -1.96 5.85
CA GLY A 178 -16.43 -1.42 5.45
C GLY A 178 -17.06 -0.52 6.51
N ASP A 179 -17.86 0.45 6.06
CA ASP A 179 -18.28 1.61 6.85
C ASP A 179 -18.85 1.30 8.23
N ASN A 180 -18.29 1.98 9.24
CA ASN A 180 -19.09 2.51 10.34
C ASN A 180 -18.85 4.02 10.42
N ASN A 181 -19.94 4.78 10.25
CA ASN A 181 -19.92 6.23 10.27
C ASN A 181 -19.79 6.74 11.72
N SER A 182 -18.63 7.29 12.06
CA SER A 182 -18.42 8.08 13.27
C SER A 182 -17.73 9.38 12.90
N SER A 183 -18.50 10.47 12.91
CA SER A 183 -17.98 11.82 12.70
C SER A 183 -17.04 12.24 13.84
N ALA A 184 -15.96 12.93 13.46
CA ALA A 184 -15.13 13.77 14.30
C ALA A 184 -14.56 13.13 15.59
N SER A 185 -13.35 12.60 15.48
CA SER A 185 -12.29 12.91 16.47
C SER A 185 -11.00 13.24 15.73
N THR A 186 -10.47 14.43 15.96
CA THR A 186 -9.14 14.84 15.54
C THR A 186 -8.07 14.03 16.27
N SER A 187 -7.30 13.24 15.55
CA SER A 187 -6.03 12.68 16.03
C SER A 187 -4.93 12.88 14.98
N ASN A 188 -4.11 13.91 15.21
CA ASN A 188 -2.79 13.99 14.57
C ASN A 188 -1.90 12.87 15.12
N SER A 189 -1.07 12.28 14.25
CA SER A 189 0.08 11.40 14.57
C SER A 189 -0.19 10.11 15.35
N ASP A 190 0.36 8.99 14.89
CA ASP A 190 1.54 8.27 15.42
C ASP A 190 1.88 8.32 16.93
N ASN A 191 0.96 8.74 17.80
CA ASN A 191 1.12 8.85 19.26
C ASN A 191 -0.07 8.25 20.03
N ASP A 192 -0.86 7.37 19.40
CA ASP A 192 -1.89 6.60 20.11
C ASP A 192 -1.25 5.41 20.84
N HIS A 193 -0.48 5.74 21.90
CA HIS A 193 0.07 4.86 22.94
C HIS A 193 -1.02 4.12 23.74
N LYS A 194 -2.27 4.19 23.31
CA LYS A 194 -3.41 3.56 23.95
C LYS A 194 -3.18 2.05 24.03
N TYR A 195 -3.36 1.52 25.25
CA TYR A 195 -3.04 0.14 25.60
C TYR A 195 -1.57 -0.24 25.32
N GLY A 196 -0.64 0.71 25.44
CA GLY A 196 0.80 0.45 25.28
C GLY A 196 1.25 0.22 23.82
N ARG A 197 0.50 0.66 22.82
CA ARG A 197 0.88 0.48 21.40
C ARG A 197 1.88 1.55 20.95
N ILE A 198 3.11 1.16 20.64
CA ILE A 198 4.20 2.09 20.25
C ILE A 198 4.57 2.03 18.76
N GLY A 199 3.80 1.30 17.95
CA GLY A 199 3.96 1.23 16.49
C GLY A 199 3.40 -0.05 15.89
N THR A 200 3.35 -0.13 14.56
CA THR A 200 3.18 -1.38 13.81
C THR A 200 4.52 -2.10 13.66
N ILE A 201 4.49 -3.36 13.22
CA ILE A 201 5.67 -4.07 12.70
C ILE A 201 5.42 -4.43 11.23
N ASP A 202 6.44 -4.28 10.40
CA ASP A 202 6.48 -4.85 9.05
C ASP A 202 6.73 -6.36 9.11
N VAL A 203 5.80 -7.14 8.57
CA VAL A 203 5.98 -8.57 8.30
C VAL A 203 6.96 -8.74 7.13
N PRO A 204 7.99 -9.60 7.22
CA PRO A 204 8.93 -9.83 6.13
C PRO A 204 8.22 -10.18 4.82
N SER A 205 8.64 -9.55 3.71
CA SER A 205 7.96 -9.67 2.41
C SER A 205 7.88 -11.11 1.87
N GLU A 206 8.77 -11.99 2.32
CA GLU A 206 8.76 -13.41 1.95
C GLU A 206 7.75 -14.25 2.72
N MET A 207 7.27 -13.77 3.88
CA MET A 207 6.21 -14.37 4.68
C MET A 207 4.83 -13.89 4.24
N GLN A 208 4.74 -12.71 3.62
CA GLN A 208 3.49 -12.17 3.09
C GLN A 208 2.90 -13.04 1.98
N GLY A 209 1.57 -13.07 1.90
CA GLY A 209 0.81 -13.97 1.03
C GLY A 209 0.09 -15.08 1.80
N THR A 210 -0.57 -15.98 1.07
CA THR A 210 -1.38 -17.07 1.61
C THR A 210 -0.60 -18.38 1.60
N TRP A 211 -0.71 -19.09 2.72
CA TRP A 211 -0.08 -20.37 3.01
C TRP A 211 -1.14 -21.37 3.46
N TYR A 212 -0.98 -22.63 3.05
CA TYR A 212 -1.93 -23.71 3.28
C TYR A 212 -1.21 -24.88 3.95
N SER A 213 -1.79 -25.49 4.99
CA SER A 213 -1.37 -26.80 5.48
C SER A 213 -2.55 -27.77 5.41
N ALA A 214 -2.23 -29.06 5.36
CA ALA A 214 -3.16 -30.18 5.47
C ALA A 214 -2.69 -31.18 6.55
N ASP A 215 -1.79 -30.74 7.45
CA ASP A 215 -1.25 -31.56 8.53
C ASP A 215 -2.35 -31.91 9.55
N ASN A 216 -2.21 -33.06 10.21
CA ASN A 216 -3.14 -33.60 11.20
C ASN A 216 -4.59 -33.75 10.68
N ASP A 217 -4.76 -34.22 9.43
CA ASP A 217 -6.06 -34.41 8.75
C ASP A 217 -6.93 -33.14 8.60
N SER A 218 -6.36 -31.93 8.77
CA SER A 218 -7.09 -30.66 8.82
C SER A 218 -6.61 -29.65 7.76
N ASP A 219 -7.52 -29.16 6.90
CA ASP A 219 -7.22 -28.06 5.98
C ASP A 219 -7.09 -26.75 6.79
N SER A 220 -5.90 -26.16 6.82
CA SER A 220 -5.64 -24.88 7.48
C SER A 220 -5.03 -23.86 6.53
N THR A 221 -5.26 -22.58 6.79
CA THR A 221 -4.84 -21.47 5.92
C THR A 221 -4.43 -20.26 6.74
N MET A 222 -3.29 -19.67 6.39
CA MET A 222 -2.78 -18.45 7.01
C MET A 222 -2.37 -17.44 5.94
N THR A 223 -2.83 -16.19 6.05
CA THR A 223 -2.47 -15.12 5.11
C THR A 223 -1.84 -13.96 5.84
N PHE A 224 -0.55 -13.72 5.59
CA PHE A 224 0.17 -12.56 6.11
C PHE A 224 0.05 -11.36 5.17
N GLY A 225 -0.36 -10.22 5.73
CA GLY A 225 -0.22 -8.91 5.12
C GLY A 225 0.90 -8.10 5.77
N PRO A 226 1.10 -6.81 5.41
CA PRO A 226 2.21 -6.01 5.91
C PRO A 226 2.27 -5.83 7.44
N HIS A 227 1.11 -5.76 8.11
CA HIS A 227 1.01 -5.51 9.57
C HIS A 227 -0.05 -6.40 10.25
N SER A 228 -0.37 -7.55 9.67
CA SER A 228 -1.45 -8.42 10.16
C SER A 228 -1.33 -9.82 9.59
N TYR A 229 -1.96 -10.81 10.22
CA TYR A 229 -2.30 -12.06 9.55
C TYR A 229 -3.76 -12.43 9.77
N THR A 230 -4.31 -13.20 8.84
CA THR A 230 -5.57 -13.93 9.02
C THR A 230 -5.26 -15.41 9.11
N TYR A 231 -6.02 -16.15 9.91
CA TYR A 231 -5.90 -17.60 10.02
C TYR A 231 -7.27 -18.27 9.90
N SER A 232 -7.27 -19.54 9.50
CA SER A 232 -8.43 -20.42 9.44
C SER A 232 -7.95 -21.85 9.70
N TYR A 233 -8.52 -22.53 10.68
CA TYR A 233 -8.20 -23.91 11.06
C TYR A 233 -9.47 -24.51 11.69
N ASP A 234 -9.89 -25.69 11.24
CA ASP A 234 -11.18 -26.31 11.61
C ASP A 234 -12.35 -25.29 11.58
N ASP A 235 -13.03 -25.08 12.72
CA ASP A 235 -14.14 -24.13 12.88
C ASP A 235 -13.70 -22.73 13.38
N ASP A 236 -12.40 -22.49 13.64
CA ASP A 236 -11.89 -21.17 14.06
C ASP A 236 -11.27 -20.39 12.89
N SER A 237 -11.52 -19.07 12.88
CA SER A 237 -10.89 -18.15 11.95
C SER A 237 -10.83 -16.75 12.53
N GLY A 238 -9.73 -16.05 12.26
CA GLY A 238 -9.47 -14.76 12.90
C GLY A 238 -8.60 -13.83 12.08
N THR A 239 -8.37 -12.64 12.64
CA THR A 239 -7.47 -11.64 12.08
C THR A 239 -6.74 -10.95 13.21
N THR A 240 -5.41 -11.10 13.25
CA THR A 240 -4.53 -10.51 14.25
C THR A 240 -3.80 -9.32 13.63
N GLN A 241 -3.94 -8.14 14.24
CA GLN A 241 -3.19 -6.94 13.90
C GLN A 241 -1.87 -6.93 14.67
N LEU A 242 -0.75 -6.68 13.99
CA LEU A 242 0.60 -6.85 14.52
C LEU A 242 1.23 -5.52 14.91
N TYR A 243 1.55 -5.40 16.19
CA TYR A 243 2.05 -4.17 16.79
C TYR A 243 3.27 -4.40 17.68
N LYS A 244 4.02 -3.32 17.90
CA LYS A 244 5.05 -3.23 18.93
C LYS A 244 4.41 -2.73 20.24
N GLN A 245 4.60 -3.47 21.31
CA GLN A 245 4.15 -3.10 22.65
C GLN A 245 5.23 -2.29 23.38
N ASP A 246 4.80 -1.33 24.20
CA ASP A 246 5.65 -0.60 25.15
C ASP A 246 6.17 -1.57 26.23
N PRO A 247 7.48 -1.66 26.48
CA PRO A 247 8.00 -2.43 27.60
C PRO A 247 7.35 -2.05 28.95
N GLN A 248 7.05 -0.76 29.15
CA GLN A 248 6.45 -0.28 30.41
C GLN A 248 4.99 -0.71 30.59
N PHE A 249 4.28 -1.04 29.51
CA PHE A 249 2.92 -1.58 29.59
C PHE A 249 2.89 -2.97 30.26
N GLY A 250 4.00 -3.72 30.19
CA GLY A 250 4.19 -5.00 30.87
C GLY A 250 4.62 -4.90 32.34
N GLU A 251 4.94 -3.70 32.85
CA GLU A 251 5.36 -3.50 34.25
C GLU A 251 4.16 -3.39 35.22
N ASP A 252 2.95 -3.19 34.69
CA ASP A 252 1.71 -3.04 35.42
C ASP A 252 0.75 -4.21 35.11
N GLU A 253 0.53 -5.08 36.09
CA GLU A 253 -0.30 -6.29 35.96
C GLU A 253 -1.79 -5.97 35.70
N ASP A 254 -2.27 -4.79 36.08
CA ASP A 254 -3.66 -4.37 35.83
C ASP A 254 -3.92 -4.25 34.32
N ASN A 255 -2.92 -3.83 33.52
CA ASN A 255 -3.04 -3.77 32.06
C ASN A 255 -3.30 -5.14 31.41
N TYR A 256 -2.90 -6.23 32.06
CA TYR A 256 -3.06 -7.59 31.55
C TYR A 256 -4.36 -8.24 32.01
N THR A 257 -4.92 -7.78 33.12
CA THR A 257 -6.14 -8.33 33.74
C THR A 257 -7.39 -7.48 33.48
N ASN A 258 -7.25 -6.23 33.07
CA ASN A 258 -8.36 -5.32 32.80
C ASN A 258 -9.20 -5.74 31.57
N GLU A 259 -10.49 -5.97 31.78
CA GLU A 259 -11.43 -6.43 30.75
C GLU A 259 -11.60 -5.44 29.58
N ASP A 260 -11.59 -4.12 29.81
CA ASP A 260 -11.71 -3.13 28.73
C ASP A 260 -10.48 -3.15 27.82
N VAL A 261 -9.29 -3.35 28.41
CA VAL A 261 -8.05 -3.53 27.65
C VAL A 261 -8.12 -4.81 26.84
N GLN A 262 -8.39 -5.95 27.49
CA GLN A 262 -8.50 -7.26 26.83
C GLN A 262 -9.52 -7.22 25.67
N ASN A 263 -10.71 -6.66 25.89
CA ASN A 263 -11.74 -6.55 24.86
C ASN A 263 -11.34 -5.64 23.69
N ALA A 264 -10.63 -4.54 23.96
CA ALA A 264 -10.16 -3.63 22.92
C ALA A 264 -8.98 -4.20 22.11
N THR A 265 -8.13 -5.02 22.73
CA THR A 265 -6.91 -5.57 22.12
C THR A 265 -6.97 -7.07 21.81
N LYS A 266 -8.16 -7.70 21.89
CA LYS A 266 -8.35 -9.15 21.67
C LYS A 266 -7.86 -9.67 20.31
N ASN A 267 -7.84 -8.80 19.29
CA ASN A 267 -7.36 -9.10 17.94
C ASN A 267 -5.96 -8.50 17.68
N TRP A 268 -5.19 -8.17 18.73
CA TRP A 268 -3.86 -7.56 18.62
C TRP A 268 -2.79 -8.56 19.05
N GLY A 269 -1.77 -8.72 18.21
CA GLY A 269 -0.56 -9.48 18.50
C GLY A 269 0.58 -8.52 18.84
N LYS A 270 1.22 -8.73 20.00
CA LYS A 270 2.51 -8.10 20.30
C LYS A 270 3.62 -8.92 19.64
N VAL A 271 4.44 -8.24 18.86
CA VAL A 271 5.47 -8.88 18.03
C VAL A 271 6.85 -8.72 18.64
N SER A 272 7.61 -9.81 18.64
CA SER A 272 9.04 -9.82 18.87
C SER A 272 9.74 -10.62 17.75
N TYR A 273 11.07 -10.53 17.70
CA TYR A 273 11.86 -11.39 16.83
C TYR A 273 12.77 -12.26 17.68
N LEU A 274 12.66 -13.58 17.51
CA LEU A 274 13.52 -14.56 18.15
C LEU A 274 14.64 -14.95 17.17
N ASN A 275 15.80 -15.34 17.71
CA ASN A 275 16.88 -15.95 16.95
C ASN A 275 17.06 -17.38 17.46
N ILE A 276 16.72 -18.36 16.62
CA ILE A 276 16.65 -19.78 16.96
C ILE A 276 17.46 -20.52 15.90
N ASP A 277 18.49 -21.25 16.34
CA ASP A 277 19.46 -21.96 15.48
C ASP A 277 20.11 -21.12 14.36
N GLY A 278 20.20 -19.81 14.59
CA GLY A 278 20.77 -18.84 13.63
C GLY A 278 19.75 -18.23 12.66
N GLU A 279 18.49 -18.66 12.73
CA GLU A 279 17.38 -18.14 11.93
C GLU A 279 16.53 -17.14 12.72
N ARG A 280 15.95 -16.17 12.00
CA ARG A 280 15.13 -15.11 12.58
C ARG A 280 13.65 -15.44 12.45
N TRP A 281 13.00 -15.72 13.58
CA TRP A 281 11.59 -16.04 13.67
C TRP A 281 10.77 -14.81 14.09
N LEU A 282 9.63 -14.59 13.43
CA LEU A 282 8.61 -13.62 13.85
C LEU A 282 7.78 -14.28 14.96
N ASN A 283 7.94 -13.86 16.21
CA ASN A 283 7.14 -14.38 17.33
C ASN A 283 5.99 -13.42 17.66
N VAL A 284 4.79 -13.97 17.74
CA VAL A 284 3.56 -13.25 18.04
C VAL A 284 2.95 -13.81 19.32
N ARG A 285 2.71 -12.94 20.30
CA ARG A 285 1.92 -13.24 21.50
C ARG A 285 0.65 -12.41 21.49
N GLY A 286 -0.41 -12.90 22.14
CA GLY A 286 -1.59 -12.07 22.40
C GLY A 286 -1.21 -10.82 23.19
N TRP A 287 -1.88 -9.69 22.94
CA TRP A 287 -1.50 -8.40 23.50
C TRP A 287 -1.34 -8.41 25.04
N THR A 288 -2.36 -8.92 25.73
CA THR A 288 -2.41 -9.10 27.19
C THR A 288 -2.02 -10.53 27.62
N GLN A 289 -1.28 -11.27 26.78
CA GLN A 289 -0.77 -12.60 27.14
C GLN A 289 0.41 -12.47 28.12
N SER A 290 0.19 -12.83 29.39
CA SER A 290 1.19 -12.80 30.46
C SER A 290 2.05 -14.07 30.56
N ALA A 291 1.60 -15.19 30.00
CA ALA A 291 2.26 -16.50 30.09
C ALA A 291 2.22 -17.28 28.76
N GLY A 292 3.11 -18.25 28.62
CA GLY A 292 3.28 -19.03 27.38
C GLY A 292 4.08 -18.26 26.31
N ASP A 293 4.52 -18.99 25.28
CA ASP A 293 5.56 -18.49 24.38
C ASP A 293 5.06 -17.78 23.12
N GLY A 294 3.76 -17.93 22.82
CA GLY A 294 3.15 -17.47 21.58
C GLY A 294 3.58 -18.33 20.39
N ASP A 295 3.18 -17.88 19.21
CA ASP A 295 3.41 -18.58 17.96
C ASP A 295 4.58 -17.93 17.23
N SER A 296 5.51 -18.74 16.74
CA SER A 296 6.68 -18.29 15.99
C SER A 296 6.58 -18.73 14.53
N TYR A 297 6.92 -17.82 13.64
CA TYR A 297 6.84 -18.02 12.20
C TYR A 297 8.18 -17.77 11.52
N ALA A 298 8.60 -18.68 10.63
CA ALA A 298 9.75 -18.51 9.74
C ALA A 298 9.45 -19.05 8.34
N VAL A 299 10.04 -18.42 7.32
CA VAL A 299 9.99 -18.92 5.95
C VAL A 299 11.31 -19.63 5.63
N LYS A 300 11.23 -20.93 5.39
CA LYS A 300 12.37 -21.80 5.09
C LYS A 300 12.29 -22.31 3.65
N THR A 301 13.33 -23.02 3.21
CA THR A 301 13.42 -23.59 1.86
C THR A 301 13.77 -25.07 1.93
N GLU A 302 12.76 -25.92 1.77
CA GLU A 302 12.84 -27.36 1.96
C GLU A 302 12.96 -28.14 0.67
N THR A 303 13.49 -29.37 0.75
CA THR A 303 13.55 -30.29 -0.39
C THR A 303 12.28 -31.14 -0.47
N VAL A 304 11.40 -30.85 -1.43
CA VAL A 304 10.23 -31.67 -1.77
C VAL A 304 10.46 -32.29 -3.16
N ASP A 305 10.48 -33.63 -3.22
CA ASP A 305 10.67 -34.41 -4.45
C ASP A 305 11.89 -33.98 -5.29
N GLY A 306 13.00 -33.67 -4.60
CA GLY A 306 14.24 -33.19 -5.19
C GLY A 306 14.22 -31.73 -5.68
N LYS A 307 13.21 -30.95 -5.30
CA LYS A 307 13.08 -29.52 -5.63
C LYS A 307 13.09 -28.67 -4.37
N GLN A 308 13.73 -27.52 -4.43
CA GLN A 308 13.64 -26.50 -3.38
C GLN A 308 12.27 -25.82 -3.41
N VAL A 309 11.57 -25.84 -2.28
CA VAL A 309 10.22 -25.28 -2.08
C VAL A 309 10.24 -24.34 -0.88
N LYS A 310 9.69 -23.14 -1.02
CA LYS A 310 9.47 -22.28 0.15
C LYS A 310 8.30 -22.80 0.98
N VAL A 311 8.52 -22.93 2.28
CA VAL A 311 7.50 -23.28 3.27
C VAL A 311 7.47 -22.23 4.37
N LEU A 312 6.30 -22.04 4.98
CA LEU A 312 6.13 -21.31 6.22
C LEU A 312 6.06 -22.34 7.35
N VAL A 313 7.01 -22.29 8.28
CA VAL A 313 7.03 -23.15 9.46
C VAL A 313 6.42 -22.40 10.63
N VAL A 314 5.48 -23.04 11.31
CA VAL A 314 4.89 -22.59 12.57
C VAL A 314 5.55 -23.40 13.69
N GLY A 315 6.07 -22.71 14.71
CA GLY A 315 6.61 -23.34 15.91
C GLY A 315 6.09 -22.71 17.19
N GLY A 316 5.96 -23.51 18.24
CA GLY A 316 5.36 -23.10 19.51
C GLY A 316 6.00 -23.72 20.75
N GLY A 317 5.57 -23.21 21.90
CA GLY A 317 6.08 -23.58 23.22
C GLY A 317 7.56 -23.26 23.48
N ALA A 318 8.04 -23.60 24.67
CA ALA A 318 9.36 -23.20 25.16
C ALA A 318 10.57 -23.76 24.38
N GLY A 319 10.36 -24.78 23.54
CA GLY A 319 11.37 -25.34 22.64
C GLY A 319 11.23 -24.88 21.19
N ASN A 320 10.24 -24.05 20.87
CA ASN A 320 9.85 -23.68 19.50
C ASN A 320 9.69 -24.92 18.60
N TRP A 321 8.97 -25.92 19.11
CA TRP A 321 8.72 -27.18 18.41
C TRP A 321 7.85 -26.90 17.19
N VAL A 322 8.13 -27.55 16.06
CA VAL A 322 7.34 -27.37 14.84
C VAL A 322 5.96 -28.00 15.02
N GLU A 323 4.95 -27.15 14.95
CA GLU A 323 3.53 -27.48 15.11
C GLU A 323 2.81 -27.64 13.75
N GLY A 324 3.37 -27.07 12.67
CA GLY A 324 2.87 -27.29 11.31
C GLY A 324 3.75 -26.68 10.23
N VAL A 325 3.66 -27.22 9.01
CA VAL A 325 4.37 -26.72 7.83
C VAL A 325 3.38 -26.36 6.73
N TYR A 326 3.42 -25.11 6.28
CA TYR A 326 2.49 -24.56 5.32
C TYR A 326 3.18 -24.27 3.97
N TYR A 327 2.43 -24.47 2.89
CA TYR A 327 2.89 -24.41 1.50
C TYR A 327 2.12 -23.33 0.74
N GLN A 328 2.70 -22.79 -0.34
CA GLN A 328 2.09 -21.71 -1.12
C GLN A 328 0.91 -22.16 -2.03
N SER A 329 0.52 -23.44 -2.00
CA SER A 329 -0.64 -23.95 -2.74
C SER A 329 -1.30 -25.11 -2.01
N LYS A 330 -2.63 -25.20 -2.11
CA LYS A 330 -3.43 -26.25 -1.46
C LYS A 330 -3.07 -27.65 -1.94
N ASP A 331 -2.90 -27.85 -3.24
CA ASP A 331 -2.50 -29.15 -3.82
C ASP A 331 -1.16 -29.64 -3.24
N MET A 332 -0.20 -28.73 -3.02
CA MET A 332 1.10 -29.07 -2.43
C MET A 332 1.00 -29.40 -0.95
N ALA A 333 0.16 -28.69 -0.20
CA ALA A 333 -0.15 -29.01 1.19
C ALA A 333 -0.76 -30.41 1.31
N GLN A 334 -1.77 -30.73 0.50
CA GLN A 334 -2.40 -32.06 0.49
C GLN A 334 -1.45 -33.17 0.04
N GLN A 335 -0.50 -32.89 -0.85
CA GLN A 335 0.53 -33.86 -1.27
C GLN A 335 1.64 -34.08 -0.23
N ASN A 336 1.80 -33.18 0.73
CA ASN A 336 2.87 -33.21 1.75
C ASN A 336 2.30 -33.11 3.17
N ALA A 337 1.05 -33.51 3.37
CA ALA A 337 0.43 -33.62 4.70
C ALA A 337 1.26 -34.53 5.60
N ASP A 338 1.46 -34.12 6.85
CA ASP A 338 2.22 -34.83 7.89
C ASP A 338 3.70 -35.07 7.56
N LYS A 339 4.23 -34.40 6.52
CA LYS A 339 5.62 -34.54 6.10
C LYS A 339 6.55 -33.83 7.07
N LYS A 340 7.41 -34.60 7.73
CA LYS A 340 8.52 -34.09 8.54
C LYS A 340 9.78 -33.87 7.70
N PHE A 341 10.50 -32.79 7.98
CA PHE A 341 11.82 -32.45 7.41
C PHE A 341 12.92 -32.64 8.46
N ASP A 342 14.06 -33.24 8.08
CA ASP A 342 15.06 -33.74 9.05
C ASP A 342 15.82 -32.62 9.82
N ASP A 343 15.82 -31.39 9.31
CA ASP A 343 16.41 -30.20 9.97
C ASP A 343 15.42 -29.48 10.90
N LEU A 344 14.15 -29.89 10.90
CA LEU A 344 13.08 -29.28 11.69
C LEU A 344 12.80 -30.06 12.97
N ASN A 345 12.70 -29.32 14.09
CA ASN A 345 12.54 -29.88 15.42
C ASN A 345 11.05 -30.04 15.79
N TYR A 346 10.42 -31.13 15.38
CA TYR A 346 9.03 -31.45 15.71
C TYR A 346 8.87 -32.00 17.13
N GLN A 347 7.65 -31.91 17.66
CA GLN A 347 7.20 -32.67 18.82
C GLN A 347 6.88 -34.16 18.45
#